data_AF-A0AA96TJH7-F1
#
_entry.id   AF-A0AA96TJH7-F1
#
_cell.length_a   1.000
_cell.length_b   1.000
_cell.length_c   1.000
_cell.angle_alpha   90.00
_cell.angle_beta   90.00
_cell.angle_gamma   90.00
#
_symmetry.space_group_name_H-M   'P 1'
#
loop_
_entity.id
_entity.type
_entity.pdbx_description
1 polymer ?
#
loop_
_entity_poly.entity_id
_entity_poly.type
_entity_poly.pdbx_seq_one_letter_code
_entity_poly.pdbx_strand_id
1 'polypeptide(L)'
;MVDEVEIRKRLTKHLRGAVTEREWDFLLKRRVVGELLEADDDGLQEELDDCISLIKNMRAVYPDVEPVGSTAPEETLAPVSASSRSADVGARSTAYALALSENVAAEADHDRQIAEFRKEFLAAGLIQLDQVEDWIAEHTDRDEDVRQAQVLLPPGWEFGQPLPGAVNRVFVDQLAYVAPGFSHVRMVVVAPGTVLGRLRRLATGLAVSHGWEPGQAATWVLTGVTPLIGLIRVTEGAENIREQRWTAWSERITLDVHPAVAPEEVADAYRAARARFDNHRTDGNYRARSQLVPQLVLARFVARPRAQGVPWETLRKQWNSWILVQSEHSGLKRFDFESTFRRAGLLACKRVLYRGLFAGRGATAAALANDQDDQ
;
A
#
# COMPACT_ATOMS: atom_id res chain seq x y z
N MET A 1 -27.54 -7.75 -32.81
CA MET A 1 -26.78 -7.46 -31.58
C MET A 1 -27.19 -8.46 -30.53
N VAL A 2 -26.24 -9.29 -30.12
CA VAL A 2 -26.41 -10.29 -29.06
C VAL A 2 -26.25 -9.56 -27.73
N ASP A 3 -27.08 -9.88 -26.73
CA ASP A 3 -26.94 -9.34 -25.37
C ASP A 3 -25.95 -10.20 -24.55
N GLU A 4 -25.31 -9.61 -23.55
CA GLU A 4 -24.33 -10.26 -22.65
C GLU A 4 -24.91 -11.54 -22.02
N VAL A 5 -26.19 -11.52 -21.68
CA VAL A 5 -26.92 -12.68 -21.13
C VAL A 5 -26.93 -13.85 -22.11
N GLU A 6 -27.10 -13.57 -23.39
CA GLU A 6 -27.14 -14.59 -24.44
C GLU A 6 -25.72 -15.12 -24.75
N ILE A 7 -24.69 -14.27 -24.68
CA ILE A 7 -23.27 -14.70 -24.78
C ILE A 7 -22.90 -15.64 -23.63
N ARG A 8 -23.22 -15.27 -22.37
CA ARG A 8 -22.97 -16.12 -21.19
C ARG A 8 -23.64 -17.49 -21.31
N LYS A 9 -24.88 -17.51 -21.83
CA LYS A 9 -25.64 -18.73 -22.06
C LYS A 9 -25.00 -19.63 -23.12
N ARG A 10 -24.51 -19.04 -24.22
CA ARG A 10 -23.77 -19.76 -25.27
C ARG A 10 -22.45 -20.32 -24.74
N LEU A 11 -21.63 -19.51 -24.08
CA LEU A 11 -20.37 -19.98 -23.48
C LEU A 11 -20.58 -21.11 -22.46
N THR A 12 -21.59 -20.99 -21.59
CA THR A 12 -21.95 -22.04 -20.62
C THR A 12 -22.32 -23.36 -21.30
N LYS A 13 -23.05 -23.30 -22.42
CA LYS A 13 -23.43 -24.47 -23.22
C LYS A 13 -22.19 -25.19 -23.80
N HIS A 14 -21.19 -24.45 -24.25
CA HIS A 14 -19.99 -25.01 -24.89
C HIS A 14 -18.89 -25.43 -23.90
N LEU A 15 -18.84 -24.84 -22.70
CA LEU A 15 -17.81 -25.12 -21.68
C LEU A 15 -18.16 -26.26 -20.71
N ARG A 16 -19.31 -26.93 -20.89
CA ARG A 16 -19.82 -28.01 -20.00
C ARG A 16 -19.78 -27.64 -18.51
N GLY A 17 -20.07 -26.37 -18.19
CA GLY A 17 -20.09 -25.81 -16.84
C GLY A 17 -20.45 -24.33 -16.89
N ALA A 18 -21.00 -23.79 -15.80
CA ALA A 18 -21.33 -22.36 -15.73
C ALA A 18 -20.07 -21.51 -15.90
N VAL A 19 -20.20 -20.40 -16.61
CA VAL A 19 -19.16 -19.36 -16.63
C VAL A 19 -19.20 -18.63 -15.28
N THR A 20 -18.11 -18.67 -14.52
CA THR A 20 -18.02 -17.97 -13.23
C THR A 20 -17.88 -16.46 -13.43
N GLU A 21 -18.21 -15.65 -12.42
CA GLU A 21 -18.01 -14.19 -12.50
C GLU A 21 -16.52 -13.83 -12.73
N ARG A 22 -15.59 -14.63 -12.19
CA ARG A 22 -14.16 -14.47 -12.43
C ARG A 22 -13.78 -14.72 -13.91
N GLU A 23 -14.36 -15.74 -14.52
CA GLU A 23 -14.18 -16.03 -15.96
C GLU A 23 -14.75 -14.92 -16.83
N TRP A 24 -15.90 -14.38 -16.44
CA TRP A 24 -16.52 -13.27 -17.15
C TRP A 24 -15.71 -11.98 -17.04
N ASP A 25 -15.26 -11.62 -15.83
CA ASP A 25 -14.40 -10.47 -15.60
C ASP A 25 -13.07 -10.57 -16.36
N PHE A 26 -12.53 -11.79 -16.49
CA PHE A 26 -11.32 -12.04 -17.29
C PHE A 26 -11.55 -11.73 -18.78
N LEU A 27 -12.68 -12.17 -19.35
CA LEU A 27 -13.03 -11.86 -20.73
C LEU A 27 -13.27 -10.35 -20.94
N LEU A 28 -13.94 -9.67 -19.98
CA LEU A 28 -14.16 -8.22 -20.03
C LEU A 28 -12.84 -7.43 -20.01
N LYS A 29 -11.91 -7.80 -19.12
CA LYS A 29 -10.58 -7.15 -19.03
C LYS A 29 -9.74 -7.32 -20.29
N ARG A 30 -9.89 -8.46 -20.97
CA ARG A 30 -9.23 -8.75 -22.25
C ARG A 30 -9.91 -8.08 -23.44
N ARG A 31 -11.04 -7.38 -23.22
CA ARG A 31 -11.88 -6.69 -24.22
C ARG A 31 -12.56 -7.59 -25.26
N VAL A 32 -12.43 -8.90 -25.15
CA VAL A 32 -12.99 -9.88 -26.11
C VAL A 32 -14.53 -9.92 -26.06
N VAL A 33 -15.14 -9.56 -24.93
CA VAL A 33 -16.61 -9.43 -24.83
C VAL A 33 -17.13 -8.27 -25.69
N GLY A 34 -16.35 -7.19 -25.83
CA GLY A 34 -16.71 -6.09 -26.71
C GLY A 34 -16.72 -6.52 -28.18
N GLU A 35 -15.71 -7.29 -28.59
CA GLU A 35 -15.59 -7.85 -29.94
C GLU A 35 -16.74 -8.83 -30.25
N LEU A 36 -17.15 -9.65 -29.28
CA LEU A 36 -18.31 -10.54 -29.38
C LEU A 36 -19.66 -9.82 -29.51
N LEU A 37 -19.81 -8.64 -28.90
CA LEU A 37 -21.04 -7.85 -28.97
C LEU A 37 -21.17 -7.14 -30.33
N GLU A 38 -20.04 -6.85 -30.97
CA GLU A 38 -19.93 -6.14 -32.25
C GLU A 38 -19.87 -7.10 -33.47
N ALA A 39 -19.57 -8.39 -33.25
CA ALA A 39 -19.50 -9.40 -34.30
C ALA A 39 -20.86 -9.64 -34.99
N ASP A 40 -20.83 -9.82 -36.32
CA ASP A 40 -21.97 -10.29 -37.10
C ASP A 40 -22.14 -11.81 -36.97
N ASP A 41 -23.28 -12.35 -37.40
CA ASP A 41 -23.61 -13.77 -37.19
C ASP A 41 -22.58 -14.73 -37.84
N ASP A 42 -21.86 -14.27 -38.87
CA ASP A 42 -20.85 -15.07 -39.58
C ASP A 42 -19.49 -15.08 -38.83
N GLY A 43 -19.11 -14.01 -38.13
CA GLY A 43 -17.90 -13.94 -37.29
C GLY A 43 -18.11 -14.33 -35.82
N LEU A 44 -19.35 -14.33 -35.33
CA LEU A 44 -19.67 -14.57 -33.93
C LEU A 44 -19.22 -15.95 -33.41
N GLN A 45 -19.21 -16.97 -34.27
CA GLN A 45 -18.81 -18.32 -33.88
C GLN A 45 -17.30 -18.44 -33.66
N GLU A 46 -16.49 -17.74 -34.47
CA GLU A 46 -15.03 -17.73 -34.34
C GLU A 46 -14.61 -17.04 -33.03
N GLU A 47 -15.20 -15.87 -32.75
CA GLU A 47 -14.97 -15.13 -31.50
C GLU A 47 -15.43 -15.90 -30.24
N LEU A 48 -16.53 -16.68 -30.37
CA LEU A 48 -16.98 -17.55 -29.29
C LEU A 48 -15.98 -18.69 -29.04
N ASP A 49 -15.41 -19.28 -30.10
CA ASP A 49 -14.43 -20.35 -29.99
C ASP A 49 -13.11 -19.86 -29.37
N ASP A 50 -12.71 -18.62 -29.64
CA ASP A 50 -11.56 -17.97 -29.01
C ASP A 50 -11.81 -17.70 -27.51
N CYS A 51 -13.00 -17.20 -27.14
CA CYS A 51 -13.39 -17.07 -25.74
C CYS A 51 -13.45 -18.41 -25.01
N ILE A 52 -13.94 -19.47 -25.66
CA ILE A 52 -13.96 -20.83 -25.11
C ILE A 52 -12.53 -21.34 -24.90
N SER A 53 -11.63 -21.08 -25.84
CA SER A 53 -10.22 -21.47 -25.76
C SER A 53 -9.50 -20.72 -24.64
N LEU A 54 -9.78 -19.43 -24.47
CA LEU A 54 -9.28 -18.61 -23.37
C LEU A 54 -9.75 -19.12 -22.00
N ILE A 55 -11.05 -19.43 -21.84
CA ILE A 55 -11.56 -19.97 -20.58
C ILE A 55 -10.99 -21.37 -20.31
N LYS A 56 -10.89 -22.24 -21.32
CA LYS A 56 -10.26 -23.57 -21.16
C LYS A 56 -8.81 -23.46 -20.75
N ASN A 57 -8.04 -22.57 -21.38
CA ASN A 57 -6.66 -22.30 -20.99
C ASN A 57 -6.59 -21.74 -19.57
N MET A 58 -7.50 -20.84 -19.19
CA MET A 58 -7.54 -20.32 -17.83
C MET A 58 -7.86 -21.42 -16.81
N ARG A 59 -8.81 -22.32 -17.09
CA ARG A 59 -9.13 -23.49 -16.24
C ARG A 59 -8.00 -24.52 -16.19
N ALA A 60 -7.21 -24.65 -17.26
CA ALA A 60 -6.07 -25.57 -17.32
C ALA A 60 -4.85 -25.03 -16.56
N VAL A 61 -4.61 -23.72 -16.64
CA VAL A 61 -3.51 -23.04 -15.93
C VAL A 61 -3.86 -22.80 -14.46
N TYR A 62 -5.13 -22.55 -14.18
CA TYR A 62 -5.68 -22.35 -12.84
C TYR A 62 -6.87 -23.29 -12.62
N PRO A 63 -6.63 -24.61 -12.46
CA PRO A 63 -7.70 -25.51 -12.02
C PRO A 63 -8.27 -25.00 -10.69
N ASP A 64 -9.56 -25.20 -10.43
CA ASP A 64 -10.30 -24.80 -9.21
C ASP A 64 -9.78 -25.50 -7.94
N VAL A 65 -8.50 -25.35 -7.67
CA VAL A 65 -7.88 -25.52 -6.38
C VAL A 65 -7.83 -24.11 -5.83
N GLU A 66 -8.74 -23.76 -4.92
CA GLU A 66 -8.48 -22.65 -4.01
C GLU A 66 -7.08 -22.87 -3.40
N PRO A 67 -6.07 -22.04 -3.71
CA PRO A 67 -4.76 -22.28 -3.20
C PRO A 67 -4.75 -21.81 -1.74
N VAL A 68 -4.86 -22.77 -0.84
CA VAL A 68 -4.34 -22.62 0.53
C VAL A 68 -2.84 -22.37 0.41
N GLY A 69 -2.45 -21.09 0.41
CA GLY A 69 -1.11 -20.66 0.74
C GLY A 69 -0.04 -20.70 -0.35
N SER A 70 -0.32 -20.20 -1.57
CA SER A 70 0.75 -19.90 -2.53
C SER A 70 0.99 -18.39 -2.65
N THR A 71 2.12 -17.95 -2.11
CA THR A 71 2.71 -16.62 -2.35
C THR A 71 3.36 -16.61 -3.74
N ALA A 72 2.62 -16.17 -4.76
CA ALA A 72 3.21 -15.71 -6.01
C ALA A 72 3.37 -14.18 -5.94
N PRO A 73 4.53 -13.61 -6.28
CA PRO A 73 4.81 -12.18 -6.19
C PRO A 73 4.37 -11.42 -7.45
N GLU A 74 3.21 -11.73 -8.00
CA GLU A 74 2.62 -10.97 -9.10
C GLU A 74 1.42 -10.18 -8.58
N GLU A 75 1.42 -8.88 -8.88
CA GLU A 75 0.47 -7.87 -8.40
C GLU A 75 0.60 -7.50 -6.93
N THR A 76 1.82 -7.11 -6.52
CA THR A 76 1.89 -6.03 -5.53
C THR A 76 1.40 -4.76 -6.24
N LEU A 77 0.09 -4.52 -6.18
CA LEU A 77 -0.50 -3.22 -6.47
C LEU A 77 0.39 -2.17 -5.78
N ALA A 78 0.79 -1.14 -6.52
CA ALA A 78 1.59 -0.05 -6.00
C ALA A 78 1.08 0.36 -4.62
N PRO A 79 1.95 0.65 -3.64
CA PRO A 79 1.51 1.01 -2.30
C PRO A 79 0.51 2.15 -2.43
N VAL A 80 -0.74 1.87 -2.04
CA VAL A 80 -1.79 2.87 -1.82
C VAL A 80 -1.14 3.98 -0.99
N SER A 81 -1.19 5.22 -1.50
CA SER A 81 -0.38 6.35 -1.04
C SER A 81 -0.32 6.43 0.48
N ALA A 82 0.84 6.11 1.05
CA ALA A 82 1.10 6.33 2.46
C ALA A 82 1.08 7.85 2.72
N SER A 83 0.23 8.31 3.63
CA SER A 83 0.24 9.72 4.03
C SER A 83 1.39 9.92 5.02
N SER A 84 2.41 10.67 4.59
CA SER A 84 3.48 11.18 5.45
C SER A 84 3.06 12.56 5.99
N ARG A 85 3.26 12.80 7.28
CA ARG A 85 2.95 14.08 7.95
C ARG A 85 4.03 14.44 8.95
N SER A 86 4.39 15.71 9.03
CA SER A 86 5.20 16.20 10.15
C SER A 86 4.34 16.28 11.41
N ALA A 87 4.87 15.84 12.55
CA ALA A 87 4.18 15.98 13.83
C ALA A 87 4.34 17.41 14.39
N ASP A 88 3.33 17.87 15.14
CA ASP A 88 3.45 19.08 15.94
C ASP A 88 4.45 18.85 17.07
N VAL A 89 5.36 19.80 17.27
CA VAL A 89 6.43 19.74 18.27
C VAL A 89 6.43 21.01 19.12
N GLY A 90 7.09 20.97 20.27
CA GLY A 90 7.18 22.12 21.17
C GLY A 90 7.94 23.30 20.55
N ALA A 91 7.88 24.45 21.23
CA ALA A 91 8.48 25.70 20.74
C ALA A 91 9.99 25.58 20.45
N ARG A 92 10.74 24.86 21.31
CA ARG A 92 12.17 24.60 21.10
C ARG A 92 12.40 23.82 19.80
N SER A 93 11.70 22.71 19.63
CA SER A 93 11.84 21.83 18.47
C SER A 93 11.38 22.53 17.18
N THR A 94 10.37 23.39 17.26
CA THR A 94 9.96 24.28 16.16
C THR A 94 11.08 25.25 15.77
N ALA A 95 11.68 25.94 16.75
CA ALA A 95 12.80 26.85 16.50
C ALA A 95 14.03 26.12 15.92
N TYR A 96 14.32 24.91 16.41
CA TYR A 96 15.39 24.07 15.87
C TYR A 96 15.10 23.65 14.43
N ALA A 97 13.87 23.22 14.12
CA ALA A 97 13.45 22.84 12.78
C ALA A 97 13.64 23.99 11.78
N LEU A 98 13.21 25.21 12.15
CA LEU A 98 13.38 26.40 11.33
C LEU A 98 14.86 26.74 11.12
N ALA A 99 15.65 26.79 12.20
CA ALA A 99 17.08 27.06 12.10
C ALA A 99 17.80 26.02 11.22
N LEU A 100 17.50 24.73 11.41
CA LEU A 100 18.06 23.68 10.58
C LEU A 100 17.68 23.85 9.10
N SER A 101 16.41 24.15 8.83
CA SER A 101 15.90 24.34 7.47
C SER A 101 16.61 25.47 6.74
N GLU A 102 16.77 26.63 7.38
CA GLU A 102 17.47 27.78 6.78
C GLU A 102 18.95 27.51 6.54
N ASN A 103 19.64 26.87 7.51
CA ASN A 103 21.06 26.54 7.34
C ASN A 103 21.27 25.51 6.23
N VAL A 104 20.37 24.52 6.12
CA VAL A 104 20.44 23.51 5.06
C VAL A 104 20.11 24.10 3.69
N ALA A 105 19.15 25.02 3.61
CA ALA A 105 18.84 25.75 2.36
C ALA A 105 20.02 26.62 1.93
N ALA A 106 20.66 27.34 2.86
CA ALA A 106 21.85 28.12 2.58
C ALA A 106 23.03 27.24 2.11
N GLU A 107 23.22 26.05 2.67
CA GLU A 107 24.21 25.09 2.17
C GLU A 107 23.87 24.62 0.75
N ALA A 108 22.61 24.27 0.50
CA ALA A 108 22.15 23.82 -0.82
C ALA A 108 22.31 24.89 -1.91
N ASP A 109 22.21 26.19 -1.58
CA ASP A 109 22.47 27.28 -2.52
C ASP A 109 23.91 27.29 -3.08
N HIS A 110 24.87 26.64 -2.40
CA HIS A 110 26.23 26.49 -2.89
C HIS A 110 26.42 25.32 -3.87
N ASP A 111 25.39 24.51 -4.11
CA ASP A 111 25.46 23.40 -5.06
C ASP A 111 25.57 23.93 -6.50
N ARG A 112 26.65 23.54 -7.16
CA ARG A 112 26.94 23.92 -8.55
C ARG A 112 25.85 23.49 -9.52
N GLN A 113 25.24 22.31 -9.33
CA GLN A 113 24.19 21.81 -10.23
C GLN A 113 22.92 22.65 -10.14
N ILE A 114 22.61 23.16 -8.94
CA ILE A 114 21.48 24.08 -8.72
C ILE A 114 21.76 25.43 -9.38
N ALA A 115 22.95 25.98 -9.19
CA ALA A 115 23.35 27.23 -9.82
C ALA A 115 23.32 27.14 -11.36
N GLU A 116 23.82 26.04 -11.93
CA GLU A 116 23.76 25.77 -13.38
C GLU A 116 22.31 25.67 -13.88
N PHE A 117 21.45 24.94 -13.16
CA PHE A 117 20.03 24.83 -13.51
C PHE A 117 19.31 26.18 -13.46
N ARG A 118 19.47 26.94 -12.37
CA ARG A 118 18.85 28.26 -12.21
C ARG A 118 19.34 29.24 -13.28
N LYS A 119 20.63 29.20 -13.63
CA LYS A 119 21.17 30.05 -14.71
C LYS A 119 20.58 29.71 -16.07
N GLU A 120 20.37 28.42 -16.36
CA GLU A 120 19.91 27.94 -17.66
C GLU A 120 18.41 28.14 -17.86
N PHE A 121 17.59 27.82 -16.85
CA PHE A 121 16.12 27.78 -16.97
C PHE A 121 15.40 28.89 -16.20
N LEU A 122 16.09 29.63 -15.34
CA LEU A 122 15.56 30.71 -14.52
C LEU A 122 16.44 31.97 -14.65
N ALA A 123 16.83 32.31 -15.88
CA ALA A 123 17.74 33.42 -16.16
C ALA A 123 17.19 34.79 -15.69
N ALA A 124 15.87 34.93 -15.61
CA ALA A 124 15.19 36.12 -15.07
C ALA A 124 15.16 36.17 -13.53
N GLY A 125 15.70 35.16 -12.85
CA GLY A 125 15.64 34.98 -11.41
C GLY A 125 14.65 33.90 -10.97
N LEU A 126 14.56 33.70 -9.66
CA LEU A 126 13.61 32.78 -9.04
C LEU A 126 12.18 33.22 -9.31
N ILE A 127 11.31 32.25 -9.60
CA ILE A 127 9.88 32.51 -9.81
C ILE A 127 9.15 32.59 -8.47
N GLN A 128 8.02 33.30 -8.46
CA GLN A 128 7.15 33.34 -7.29
C GLN A 128 6.41 32.00 -7.14
N LEU A 129 5.98 31.71 -5.91
CA LEU A 129 5.33 30.43 -5.59
C LEU A 129 4.04 30.22 -6.42
N ASP A 130 3.28 31.29 -6.68
CA ASP A 130 2.08 31.29 -7.52
C ASP A 130 2.33 31.05 -9.01
N GLN A 131 3.56 31.22 -9.47
CA GLN A 131 3.97 30.97 -10.85
C GLN A 131 4.45 29.54 -11.09
N VAL A 132 4.60 28.71 -10.04
CA VAL A 132 5.15 27.34 -10.16
C VAL A 132 4.28 26.46 -11.05
N GLU A 133 2.95 26.52 -10.90
CA GLU A 133 2.03 25.71 -11.71
C GLU A 133 2.15 26.06 -13.19
N ASP A 134 2.15 27.35 -13.51
CA ASP A 134 2.25 27.84 -14.89
C ASP A 134 3.60 27.48 -15.51
N TRP A 135 4.70 27.67 -14.77
CA TRP A 135 6.03 27.30 -15.23
C TRP A 135 6.13 25.79 -15.52
N ILE A 136 5.57 24.94 -14.65
CA ILE A 136 5.55 23.50 -14.89
C ILE A 136 4.67 23.16 -16.10
N ALA A 137 3.51 23.80 -16.25
CA ALA A 137 2.63 23.57 -17.39
C ALA A 137 3.28 23.98 -18.73
N GLU A 138 4.05 25.07 -18.77
CA GLU A 138 4.82 25.52 -19.93
C GLU A 138 5.92 24.52 -20.34
N HIS A 139 6.49 23.81 -19.38
CA HIS A 139 7.56 22.83 -19.59
C HIS A 139 7.05 21.38 -19.60
N THR A 140 5.73 21.19 -19.50
CA THR A 140 5.11 19.87 -19.63
C THR A 140 4.88 19.61 -21.10
N ASP A 141 5.65 18.67 -21.65
CA ASP A 141 5.43 18.22 -23.02
C ASP A 141 4.12 17.42 -23.09
N ARG A 142 3.19 17.85 -23.95
CA ARG A 142 1.82 17.31 -23.97
C ARG A 142 1.68 15.99 -24.75
N ASP A 143 2.73 15.54 -25.43
CA ASP A 143 2.60 14.58 -26.53
C ASP A 143 3.39 13.26 -26.40
N GLU A 144 3.99 12.97 -25.25
CA GLU A 144 4.73 11.70 -25.08
C GLU A 144 4.06 10.76 -24.07
N ASP A 145 3.74 9.55 -24.53
CA ASP A 145 3.38 8.40 -23.70
C ASP A 145 4.68 7.87 -23.05
N VAL A 146 5.24 8.64 -22.11
CA VAL A 146 6.57 8.43 -21.54
C VAL A 146 6.56 7.22 -20.60
N ARG A 147 7.09 6.09 -21.08
CA ARG A 147 7.29 4.88 -20.28
C ARG A 147 8.77 4.55 -20.23
N GLN A 148 9.28 4.32 -19.02
CA GLN A 148 10.65 3.87 -18.80
C GLN A 148 10.67 2.40 -18.44
N ALA A 149 11.76 1.72 -18.79
CA ALA A 149 11.96 0.31 -18.49
C ALA A 149 13.30 0.09 -17.77
N GLN A 150 13.28 -0.65 -16.67
CA GLN A 150 14.47 -1.23 -16.07
C GLN A 150 14.73 -2.60 -16.69
N VAL A 151 15.87 -2.74 -17.35
CA VAL A 151 16.31 -3.98 -18.01
C VAL A 151 17.50 -4.54 -17.24
N LEU A 152 17.51 -5.85 -17.00
CA LEU A 152 18.64 -6.52 -16.39
C LEU A 152 19.70 -6.80 -17.47
N LEU A 153 20.87 -6.18 -17.35
CA LEU A 153 21.98 -6.43 -18.27
C LEU A 153 22.75 -7.69 -17.80
N PRO A 154 22.97 -8.69 -18.66
CA PRO A 154 23.76 -9.87 -18.31
C PRO A 154 25.23 -9.49 -18.07
N PRO A 155 25.97 -10.26 -17.24
CA PRO A 155 27.40 -10.06 -17.07
C PRO A 155 28.13 -10.10 -18.42
N GLY A 156 28.98 -9.10 -18.70
CA GLY A 156 29.73 -9.00 -19.95
C GLY A 156 28.99 -8.32 -21.11
N TRP A 157 27.79 -7.77 -20.88
CA TRP A 157 27.11 -6.92 -21.86
C TRP A 157 27.87 -5.60 -22.07
N GLU A 158 28.06 -5.20 -23.32
CA GLU A 158 28.77 -3.97 -23.70
C GLU A 158 27.84 -2.97 -24.40
N PHE A 159 28.16 -1.68 -24.24
CA PHE A 159 27.40 -0.59 -24.85
C PHE A 159 27.42 -0.72 -26.39
N GLY A 160 26.23 -0.76 -27.01
CA GLY A 160 26.06 -0.96 -28.46
C GLY A 160 25.62 -2.38 -28.86
N GLN A 161 25.62 -3.34 -27.93
CA GLN A 161 24.97 -4.64 -28.15
C GLN A 161 23.44 -4.52 -28.00
N PRO A 162 22.65 -5.39 -28.66
CA PRO A 162 21.19 -5.41 -28.49
C PRO A 162 20.79 -5.58 -27.01
N LEU A 163 19.73 -4.88 -26.60
CA LEU A 163 19.20 -5.01 -25.25
C LEU A 163 18.61 -6.42 -25.04
N PRO A 164 18.86 -7.07 -23.89
CA PRO A 164 18.18 -8.30 -23.53
C PRO A 164 16.66 -8.07 -23.45
N GLY A 165 15.86 -8.99 -23.96
CA GLY A 165 14.39 -8.85 -24.04
C GLY A 165 13.63 -8.89 -22.70
N ALA A 166 14.31 -9.08 -21.57
CA ALA A 166 13.68 -9.18 -20.26
C ALA A 166 13.57 -7.79 -19.61
N VAL A 167 12.45 -7.10 -19.87
CA VAL A 167 12.06 -5.93 -19.10
C VAL A 167 11.62 -6.39 -17.72
N ASN A 168 12.35 -5.98 -16.69
CA ASN A 168 12.05 -6.35 -15.30
C ASN A 168 10.95 -5.44 -14.73
N ARG A 169 10.94 -4.16 -15.16
CA ARG A 169 9.97 -3.20 -14.66
C ARG A 169 9.72 -2.08 -15.67
N VAL A 170 8.45 -1.80 -15.96
CA VAL A 170 8.04 -0.57 -16.63
C VAL A 170 7.53 0.41 -15.58
N PHE A 171 7.98 1.66 -15.62
CA PHE A 171 7.55 2.70 -14.70
C PHE A 171 7.51 4.06 -15.39
N VAL A 172 6.88 5.02 -14.72
CA VAL A 172 6.79 6.41 -15.17
C VAL A 172 7.44 7.27 -14.10
N ASP A 173 8.37 8.13 -14.53
CA ASP A 173 8.95 9.10 -13.63
C ASP A 173 7.99 10.26 -13.40
N GLN A 174 7.85 10.65 -12.14
CA GLN A 174 7.00 11.77 -11.76
C GLN A 174 7.81 12.82 -11.00
N LEU A 175 7.60 14.08 -11.36
CA LEU A 175 8.06 15.23 -10.61
C LEU A 175 6.96 15.63 -9.61
N ALA A 176 7.34 15.61 -8.33
CA ALA A 176 6.54 16.18 -7.26
C ALA A 176 6.82 17.68 -7.15
N TYR A 177 5.82 18.49 -6.82
CA TYR A 177 5.99 19.92 -6.50
C TYR A 177 4.85 20.47 -5.64
N VAL A 178 5.10 21.62 -5.02
CA VAL A 178 4.10 22.39 -4.25
C VAL A 178 3.77 23.67 -5.00
N ALA A 179 2.47 23.94 -5.14
CA ALA A 179 1.90 25.16 -5.73
C ALA A 179 0.77 25.68 -4.83
N PRO A 180 0.50 27.00 -4.81
CA PRO A 180 -0.53 27.58 -3.95
C PRO A 180 -1.93 27.19 -4.45
N GLY A 181 -2.89 27.18 -3.51
CA GLY A 181 -4.27 26.75 -3.79
C GLY A 181 -4.47 25.23 -3.70
N PHE A 182 -3.41 24.44 -3.55
CA PHE A 182 -3.49 22.99 -3.38
C PHE A 182 -3.17 22.58 -1.94
N SER A 183 -4.00 21.71 -1.38
CA SER A 183 -3.81 21.13 -0.04
C SER A 183 -2.91 19.88 -0.05
N HIS A 184 -2.44 19.46 -1.21
CA HIS A 184 -1.65 18.24 -1.42
C HIS A 184 -0.53 18.48 -2.44
N VAL A 185 0.52 17.65 -2.39
CA VAL A 185 1.62 17.68 -3.35
C VAL A 185 1.10 17.33 -4.74
N ARG A 186 1.46 18.13 -5.74
CA ARG A 186 1.14 17.89 -7.15
C ARG A 186 2.19 16.98 -7.77
N MET A 187 1.75 16.16 -8.71
CA MET A 187 2.60 15.24 -9.45
C MET A 187 2.38 15.45 -10.95
N VAL A 188 3.46 15.49 -11.72
CA VAL A 188 3.42 15.49 -13.19
C VAL A 188 4.37 14.44 -13.74
N VAL A 189 3.97 13.76 -14.82
CA VAL A 189 4.82 12.79 -15.51
C VAL A 189 5.95 13.52 -16.23
N VAL A 190 7.17 12.97 -16.18
CA VAL A 190 8.35 13.60 -16.78
C VAL A 190 9.21 12.60 -17.54
N ALA A 191 9.73 13.00 -18.71
CA ALA A 191 10.70 12.24 -19.47
C ALA A 191 12.15 12.53 -19.04
N PRO A 192 13.04 11.52 -19.03
CA PRO A 192 14.47 11.75 -18.86
C PRO A 192 15.00 12.70 -19.94
N GLY A 193 15.89 13.61 -19.56
CA GLY A 193 16.49 14.56 -20.51
C GLY A 193 15.68 15.83 -20.76
N THR A 194 14.39 15.86 -20.41
CA THR A 194 13.60 17.10 -20.40
C THR A 194 14.00 18.02 -19.25
N VAL A 195 13.57 19.28 -19.31
CA VAL A 195 13.76 20.27 -18.24
C VAL A 195 13.16 19.76 -16.93
N LEU A 196 11.92 19.25 -16.96
CA LEU A 196 11.25 18.69 -15.79
C LEU A 196 11.91 17.39 -15.30
N GLY A 197 12.44 16.56 -16.21
CA GLY A 197 13.25 15.39 -15.87
C GLY A 197 14.56 15.76 -15.17
N ARG A 198 15.20 16.87 -15.56
CA ARG A 198 16.39 17.40 -14.89
C ARG A 198 16.04 17.98 -13.51
N LEU A 199 14.96 18.76 -13.41
CA LEU A 199 14.45 19.27 -12.13
C LEU A 199 14.14 18.13 -11.15
N ARG A 200 13.48 17.07 -11.63
CA ARG A 200 13.18 15.88 -10.81
C ARG A 200 14.45 15.22 -10.26
N ARG A 201 15.49 15.06 -11.10
CA ARG A 201 16.76 14.46 -10.65
C ARG A 201 17.42 15.30 -9.58
N LEU A 202 17.46 16.62 -9.75
CA LEU A 202 17.98 17.54 -8.74
C LEU A 202 17.16 17.45 -7.45
N ALA A 203 15.84 17.57 -7.54
CA ALA A 203 14.94 17.51 -6.39
C ALA A 203 15.05 16.19 -5.62
N THR A 204 15.14 15.06 -6.33
CA THR A 204 15.37 13.73 -5.70
C THR A 204 16.72 13.67 -5.00
N GLY A 205 17.79 14.19 -5.63
CA GLY A 205 19.13 14.25 -5.03
C GLY A 205 19.12 15.08 -3.74
N LEU A 206 18.53 16.27 -3.80
CA LEU A 206 18.40 17.18 -2.65
C LEU A 206 17.55 16.59 -1.53
N ALA A 207 16.45 15.92 -1.87
CA ALA A 207 15.61 15.24 -0.89
C ALA A 207 16.41 14.20 -0.09
N VAL A 208 17.27 13.43 -0.75
CA VAL A 208 18.13 12.43 -0.11
C VAL A 208 19.24 13.07 0.73
N SER A 209 19.94 14.07 0.21
CA SER A 209 21.10 14.67 0.89
C SER A 209 20.73 15.61 2.03
N HIS A 210 19.60 16.32 1.91
CA HIS A 210 19.19 17.37 2.83
C HIS A 210 17.95 17.00 3.67
N GLY A 211 17.43 15.79 3.48
CA GLY A 211 16.25 15.32 4.21
C GLY A 211 15.01 16.14 3.87
N TRP A 212 14.86 16.63 2.64
CA TRP A 212 13.64 17.29 2.16
C TRP A 212 12.66 16.29 1.54
N GLU A 213 11.39 16.66 1.43
CA GLU A 213 10.47 15.94 0.55
C GLU A 213 10.74 16.35 -0.92
N PRO A 214 10.71 15.42 -1.89
CA PRO A 214 11.00 15.74 -3.30
C PRO A 214 10.18 16.92 -3.85
N GLY A 215 8.92 17.03 -3.46
CA GLY A 215 8.06 18.15 -3.88
C GLY A 215 8.49 19.50 -3.31
N GLN A 216 8.95 19.52 -2.07
CA GLN A 216 9.48 20.75 -1.47
C GLN A 216 10.82 21.14 -2.09
N ALA A 217 11.68 20.16 -2.35
CA ALA A 217 12.98 20.38 -2.99
C ALA A 217 12.81 20.96 -4.41
N ALA A 218 11.89 20.42 -5.21
CA ALA A 218 11.59 20.96 -6.53
C ALA A 218 11.11 22.42 -6.46
N THR A 219 10.16 22.72 -5.56
CA THR A 219 9.65 24.09 -5.36
C THR A 219 10.76 25.03 -4.90
N TRP A 220 11.65 24.60 -4.01
CA TRP A 220 12.79 25.42 -3.56
C TRP A 220 13.80 25.71 -4.68
N VAL A 221 14.08 24.75 -5.57
CA VAL A 221 14.94 25.01 -6.74
C VAL A 221 14.38 26.15 -7.58
N LEU A 222 13.05 26.17 -7.77
CA LEU A 222 12.35 27.17 -8.60
C LEU A 222 12.17 28.54 -7.91
N THR A 223 11.84 28.53 -6.62
CA THR A 223 11.34 29.71 -5.91
C THR A 223 12.28 30.24 -4.82
N GLY A 224 13.21 29.41 -4.34
CA GLY A 224 14.03 29.69 -3.16
C GLY A 224 13.28 29.62 -1.82
N VAL A 225 11.99 29.26 -1.80
CA VAL A 225 11.24 29.12 -0.55
C VAL A 225 11.78 27.94 0.25
N THR A 226 12.38 28.22 1.41
CA THR A 226 13.03 27.23 2.28
C THR A 226 12.09 26.08 2.68
N PRO A 227 12.42 24.81 2.33
CA PRO A 227 11.67 23.65 2.78
C PRO A 227 11.80 23.46 4.28
N LEU A 228 10.68 23.27 4.97
CA LEU A 228 10.71 22.91 6.39
C LEU A 228 11.14 21.45 6.56
N ILE A 229 12.24 21.23 7.28
CA ILE A 229 12.68 19.91 7.73
C ILE A 229 11.90 19.56 9.00
N GLY A 230 10.86 18.73 8.84
CA GLY A 230 10.12 18.17 9.98
C GLY A 230 11.01 17.25 10.82
N LEU A 231 11.07 17.50 12.13
CA LEU A 231 11.91 16.71 13.05
C LEU A 231 11.30 15.35 13.43
N ILE A 232 9.99 15.20 13.29
CA ILE A 232 9.31 13.91 13.37
C ILE A 232 8.40 13.81 12.15
N ARG A 233 8.65 12.82 11.28
CA ARG A 233 7.71 12.42 10.23
C ARG A 233 6.99 11.16 10.64
N VAL A 234 5.67 11.22 10.54
CA VAL A 234 4.76 10.12 10.79
C VAL A 234 4.25 9.62 9.45
N THR A 235 4.57 8.37 9.14
CA THR A 235 3.98 7.67 8.00
C THR A 235 2.98 6.66 8.53
N GLU A 236 1.71 6.89 8.23
CA GLU A 236 0.63 5.97 8.55
C GLU A 236 0.54 4.99 7.37
N GLY A 237 0.81 3.71 7.63
CA GLY A 237 0.92 2.69 6.59
C GLY A 237 -0.34 2.56 5.73
N ALA A 238 -0.13 2.21 4.47
CA ALA A 238 -1.17 1.98 3.47
C ALA A 238 -2.26 1.02 3.97
N GLU A 239 -3.43 1.08 3.32
CA GLU A 239 -4.48 0.09 3.52
C GLU A 239 -3.98 -1.29 3.08
N ASN A 240 -3.65 -2.13 4.04
CA ASN A 240 -3.23 -3.49 3.73
C ASN A 240 -4.47 -4.35 3.52
N ILE A 241 -4.92 -4.38 2.27
CA ILE A 241 -6.02 -5.21 1.80
C ILE A 241 -5.43 -6.48 1.21
N ARG A 242 -5.91 -7.63 1.68
CA ARG A 242 -5.64 -8.94 1.08
C ARG A 242 -6.99 -9.55 0.71
N GLU A 243 -7.15 -9.99 -0.54
CA GLU A 243 -8.40 -10.64 -1.01
C GLU A 243 -9.65 -9.77 -0.72
N GLN A 244 -9.56 -8.45 -0.97
CA GLN A 244 -10.59 -7.46 -0.63
C GLN A 244 -10.97 -7.39 0.86
N ARG A 245 -10.21 -8.04 1.74
CA ARG A 245 -10.38 -8.01 3.19
C ARG A 245 -9.24 -7.23 3.84
N TRP A 246 -9.61 -6.36 4.76
CA TRP A 246 -8.65 -5.58 5.53
C TRP A 246 -7.86 -6.48 6.50
N THR A 247 -6.55 -6.26 6.56
CA THR A 247 -5.61 -7.02 7.40
C THR A 247 -5.04 -6.15 8.52
N ALA A 248 -5.80 -5.93 9.59
CA ALA A 248 -5.38 -5.05 10.69
C ALA A 248 -4.04 -5.45 11.35
N TRP A 249 -3.65 -6.73 11.28
CA TRP A 249 -2.37 -7.22 11.83
C TRP A 249 -1.11 -6.69 11.11
N SER A 250 -1.24 -6.26 9.86
CA SER A 250 -0.12 -5.77 9.04
C SER A 250 0.07 -4.25 9.16
N GLU A 251 -0.80 -3.56 9.90
CA GLU A 251 -0.76 -2.11 10.07
C GLU A 251 0.50 -1.64 10.78
N ARG A 252 1.12 -0.59 10.27
CA ARG A 252 2.34 0.01 10.83
C ARG A 252 2.20 1.52 10.88
N ILE A 253 2.68 2.11 11.96
CA ILE A 253 3.01 3.53 12.05
C ILE A 253 4.53 3.58 12.04
N THR A 254 5.10 4.26 11.04
CA THR A 254 6.53 4.50 10.96
C THR A 254 6.80 5.92 11.44
N LEU A 255 7.78 6.07 12.33
CA LEU A 255 8.27 7.37 12.77
C LEU A 255 9.70 7.53 12.28
N ASP A 256 9.95 8.55 11.48
CA ASP A 256 11.28 9.05 11.17
C ASP A 256 11.55 10.23 12.09
N VAL A 257 12.59 10.12 12.93
CA VAL A 257 12.81 11.00 14.08
C VAL A 257 14.23 11.53 14.06
N HIS A 258 14.36 12.85 14.00
CA HIS A 258 15.63 13.53 14.16
C HIS A 258 16.14 13.35 15.60
N PRO A 259 17.43 13.03 15.81
CA PRO A 259 17.98 12.67 17.13
C PRO A 259 17.93 13.81 18.18
N ALA A 260 17.76 15.06 17.74
CA ALA A 260 17.63 16.21 18.64
C ALA A 260 16.26 16.34 19.34
N VAL A 261 15.28 15.52 18.93
CA VAL A 261 13.91 15.54 19.47
C VAL A 261 13.85 14.88 20.84
N ALA A 262 13.05 15.45 21.75
CA ALA A 262 12.87 14.89 23.07
C ALA A 262 12.03 13.59 23.03
N PRO A 263 12.34 12.56 23.84
CA PRO A 263 11.57 11.32 23.87
C PRO A 263 10.08 11.51 24.15
N GLU A 264 9.70 12.51 24.97
CA GLU A 264 8.29 12.82 25.22
C GLU A 264 7.58 13.26 23.93
N GLU A 265 8.20 14.13 23.12
CA GLU A 265 7.62 14.59 21.85
C GLU A 265 7.40 13.44 20.86
N VAL A 266 8.31 12.45 20.83
CA VAL A 266 8.15 11.23 20.02
C VAL A 266 6.94 10.42 20.50
N ALA A 267 6.78 10.28 21.82
CA ALA A 267 5.65 9.57 22.42
C ALA A 267 4.31 10.29 22.15
N ASP A 268 4.31 11.63 22.20
CA ASP A 268 3.16 12.47 21.85
C ASP A 268 2.79 12.33 20.37
N ALA A 269 3.77 12.41 19.47
CA ALA A 269 3.56 12.20 18.04
C ALA A 269 3.00 10.81 17.73
N TYR A 270 3.54 9.76 18.36
CA TYR A 270 3.01 8.40 18.25
C TYR A 270 1.57 8.29 18.75
N ARG A 271 1.26 8.90 19.91
CA ARG A 271 -0.10 8.92 20.46
C ARG A 271 -1.08 9.61 19.52
N ALA A 272 -0.71 10.75 18.96
CA ALA A 272 -1.52 11.49 18.01
C ALA A 272 -1.75 10.68 16.72
N ALA A 273 -0.70 10.07 16.17
CA ALA A 273 -0.78 9.19 15.01
C ALA A 273 -1.72 8.01 15.25
N ARG A 274 -1.56 7.32 16.37
CA ARG A 274 -2.43 6.21 16.75
C ARG A 274 -3.88 6.64 16.93
N ALA A 275 -4.14 7.79 17.53
CA ALA A 275 -5.50 8.30 17.71
C ALA A 275 -6.17 8.62 16.36
N ARG A 276 -5.44 9.23 15.41
CA ARG A 276 -5.94 9.47 14.05
C ARG A 276 -6.22 8.16 13.33
N PHE A 277 -5.29 7.22 13.44
CA PHE A 277 -5.42 5.90 12.83
C PHE A 277 -6.66 5.15 13.35
N ASP A 278 -6.90 5.19 14.66
CA ASP A 278 -8.11 4.63 15.29
C ASP A 278 -9.39 5.34 14.77
N ASN A 279 -9.37 6.67 14.61
CA ASN A 279 -10.53 7.45 14.17
C ASN A 279 -10.86 7.26 12.68
N HIS A 280 -9.85 7.30 11.80
CA HIS A 280 -10.05 7.33 10.34
C HIS A 280 -10.68 6.04 9.79
N ARG A 281 -10.45 4.89 10.44
CA ARG A 281 -10.81 3.58 9.88
C ARG A 281 -12.16 3.03 10.34
N THR A 282 -12.83 3.62 11.32
CA THR A 282 -14.03 3.01 11.94
C THR A 282 -15.07 3.99 12.45
N ASP A 283 -15.04 5.25 11.98
CA ASP A 283 -15.92 6.32 12.48
C ASP A 283 -15.88 6.45 14.02
N GLY A 284 -14.71 6.22 14.62
CA GLY A 284 -14.50 6.29 16.08
C GLY A 284 -14.93 5.05 16.89
N ASN A 285 -15.36 3.96 16.25
CA ASN A 285 -15.75 2.72 16.94
C ASN A 285 -14.59 1.75 17.24
N TYR A 286 -13.41 1.99 16.65
CA TYR A 286 -12.19 1.24 16.91
C TYR A 286 -11.49 1.76 18.15
N ARG A 287 -11.18 0.84 19.06
CA ARG A 287 -10.20 1.10 20.11
C ARG A 287 -9.19 0.00 20.10
N ALA A 288 -7.98 0.32 19.64
CA ALA A 288 -6.83 -0.55 19.69
C ALA A 288 -6.39 -0.81 21.14
N ARG A 289 -7.17 -1.51 21.97
CA ARG A 289 -6.76 -1.84 23.34
C ARG A 289 -5.56 -2.78 23.31
N SER A 290 -4.59 -2.54 24.19
CA SER A 290 -3.53 -3.51 24.45
C SER A 290 -4.16 -4.79 25.00
N GLN A 291 -3.82 -5.93 24.39
CA GLN A 291 -4.29 -7.22 24.87
C GLN A 291 -3.51 -7.63 26.11
N LEU A 292 -4.18 -8.30 27.04
CA LEU A 292 -3.54 -8.86 28.22
C LEU A 292 -2.69 -10.07 27.83
N VAL A 293 -1.55 -10.27 28.51
CA VAL A 293 -0.62 -11.38 28.26
C VAL A 293 -1.32 -12.74 28.23
N PRO A 294 -2.22 -13.10 29.18
CA PRO A 294 -2.94 -14.38 29.12
C PRO A 294 -3.76 -14.58 27.83
N GLN A 295 -4.30 -13.50 27.24
CA GLN A 295 -5.06 -13.58 26.00
C GLN A 295 -4.14 -13.82 24.80
N LEU A 296 -2.99 -13.17 24.77
CA LEU A 296 -1.97 -13.39 23.73
C LEU A 296 -1.43 -14.82 23.77
N VAL A 297 -1.15 -15.33 24.97
CA VAL A 297 -0.69 -16.71 25.20
C VAL A 297 -1.76 -17.71 24.74
N LEU A 298 -3.03 -17.49 25.09
CA LEU A 298 -4.13 -18.34 24.62
C LEU A 298 -4.27 -18.30 23.10
N ALA A 299 -4.20 -17.11 22.48
CA ALA A 299 -4.25 -16.95 21.02
C ALA A 299 -3.14 -17.74 20.34
N ARG A 300 -1.90 -17.63 20.83
CA ARG A 300 -0.74 -18.38 20.33
C ARG A 300 -0.94 -19.89 20.47
N PHE A 301 -1.44 -20.34 21.63
CA PHE A 301 -1.64 -21.75 21.91
C PHE A 301 -2.64 -22.40 20.96
N VAL A 302 -3.76 -21.73 20.67
CA VAL A 302 -4.83 -22.32 19.85
C VAL A 302 -4.61 -22.14 18.35
N ALA A 303 -3.88 -21.12 17.90
CA ALA A 303 -3.83 -20.73 16.49
C ALA A 303 -3.43 -21.87 15.54
N ARG A 304 -2.30 -22.53 15.80
CA ARG A 304 -1.75 -23.56 14.91
C ARG A 304 -2.48 -24.90 15.03
N PRO A 305 -2.76 -25.44 16.23
CA PRO A 305 -3.52 -26.69 16.36
C PRO A 305 -4.95 -26.58 15.81
N ARG A 306 -5.61 -25.41 15.96
CA ARG A 306 -6.93 -25.17 15.36
C ARG A 306 -6.89 -25.29 13.84
N ALA A 307 -5.90 -24.67 13.20
CA ALA A 307 -5.73 -24.75 11.75
C ALA A 307 -5.46 -26.17 11.24
N GLN A 308 -5.00 -27.06 12.11
CA GLN A 308 -4.78 -28.48 11.84
C GLN A 308 -6.01 -29.36 12.14
N GLY A 309 -7.15 -28.76 12.51
CA GLY A 309 -8.39 -29.49 12.78
C GLY A 309 -8.42 -30.22 14.13
N VAL A 310 -7.55 -29.88 15.09
CA VAL A 310 -7.57 -30.53 16.41
C VAL A 310 -8.87 -30.18 17.15
N PRO A 311 -9.62 -31.17 17.69
CA PRO A 311 -10.86 -30.92 18.41
C PRO A 311 -10.67 -30.00 19.62
N TRP A 312 -11.63 -29.10 19.85
CA TRP A 312 -11.57 -28.10 20.92
C TRP A 312 -11.47 -28.71 22.32
N GLU A 313 -12.14 -29.83 22.57
CA GLU A 313 -12.06 -30.52 23.86
C GLU A 313 -10.66 -31.07 24.12
N THR A 314 -9.98 -31.57 23.08
CA THR A 314 -8.57 -32.00 23.16
C THR A 314 -7.66 -30.83 23.48
N LEU A 315 -7.83 -29.70 22.78
CA LEU A 315 -7.06 -28.48 23.04
C LEU A 315 -7.28 -27.92 24.45
N ARG A 316 -8.52 -27.99 24.96
CA ARG A 316 -8.84 -27.55 26.33
C ARG A 316 -8.12 -28.39 27.37
N LYS A 317 -8.11 -29.72 27.21
CA LYS A 317 -7.39 -30.63 28.12
C LYS A 317 -5.88 -30.37 28.08
N GLN A 318 -5.32 -30.21 26.88
CA GLN A 318 -3.91 -29.88 26.70
C GLN A 318 -3.56 -28.53 27.34
N TRP A 319 -4.38 -27.50 27.13
CA TRP A 319 -4.22 -26.19 27.77
C TRP A 319 -4.23 -26.32 29.29
N ASN A 320 -5.26 -26.96 29.85
CA ASN A 320 -5.41 -27.12 31.30
C ASN A 320 -4.26 -27.91 31.94
N SER A 321 -3.65 -28.84 31.21
CA SER A 321 -2.45 -29.54 31.67
C SER A 321 -1.21 -28.65 31.55
N TRP A 322 -1.08 -27.92 30.44
CA TRP A 322 0.06 -27.06 30.16
C TRP A 322 0.18 -25.90 31.14
N ILE A 323 -0.93 -25.26 31.52
CA ILE A 323 -0.91 -24.14 32.47
C ILE A 323 -0.46 -24.54 33.89
N LEU A 324 -0.54 -25.82 34.27
CA LEU A 324 -0.11 -26.29 35.61
C LEU A 324 1.41 -26.35 35.73
N VAL A 325 2.11 -26.53 34.62
CA VAL A 325 3.57 -26.62 34.56
C VAL A 325 4.21 -25.32 34.04
N GLN A 326 3.39 -24.35 33.61
CA GLN A 326 3.88 -23.09 33.08
C GLN A 326 4.11 -22.06 34.19
N SER A 327 5.33 -21.53 34.28
CA SER A 327 5.74 -20.53 35.28
C SER A 327 6.04 -19.15 34.67
N GLU A 328 6.20 -19.05 33.34
CA GLU A 328 6.64 -17.82 32.67
C GLU A 328 5.55 -16.74 32.58
N HIS A 329 4.27 -17.11 32.75
CA HIS A 329 3.14 -16.22 32.55
C HIS A 329 2.14 -16.30 33.71
N SER A 330 1.95 -15.20 34.41
CA SER A 330 0.96 -15.10 35.49
C SER A 330 -0.45 -14.84 34.95
N GLY A 331 -1.47 -15.26 35.71
CA GLY A 331 -2.87 -14.97 35.39
C GLY A 331 -3.51 -15.84 34.30
N LEU A 332 -2.87 -16.96 33.92
CA LEU A 332 -3.49 -17.97 33.06
C LEU A 332 -4.65 -18.66 33.81
N LYS A 333 -5.73 -18.96 33.10
CA LYS A 333 -6.95 -19.56 33.69
C LYS A 333 -7.23 -20.93 33.10
N ARG A 334 -7.68 -21.83 33.97
CA ARG A 334 -8.26 -23.13 33.58
C ARG A 334 -9.64 -22.90 32.97
N PHE A 335 -10.02 -23.76 32.03
CA PHE A 335 -11.36 -23.77 31.44
C PHE A 335 -12.04 -25.11 31.71
N ASP A 336 -13.20 -25.09 32.34
CA ASP A 336 -13.90 -26.31 32.72
C ASP A 336 -14.74 -26.89 31.58
N PHE A 337 -15.23 -26.03 30.67
CA PHE A 337 -16.11 -26.41 29.57
C PHE A 337 -15.50 -26.08 28.19
N GLU A 338 -15.69 -26.98 27.22
CA GLU A 338 -15.25 -26.81 25.83
C GLU A 338 -15.78 -25.51 25.21
N SER A 339 -17.08 -25.25 25.35
CA SER A 339 -17.74 -24.08 24.75
C SER A 339 -17.13 -22.75 25.22
N THR A 340 -16.72 -22.68 26.48
CA THR A 340 -16.08 -21.50 27.06
C THR A 340 -14.65 -21.36 26.55
N PHE A 341 -13.91 -22.46 26.47
CA PHE A 341 -12.55 -22.48 25.91
C PHE A 341 -12.53 -22.08 24.43
N ARG A 342 -13.41 -22.69 23.61
CA ARG A 342 -13.59 -22.37 22.18
C ARG A 342 -13.87 -20.88 21.99
N ARG A 343 -14.88 -20.34 22.69
CA ARG A 343 -15.22 -18.92 22.61
C ARG A 343 -14.05 -18.03 23.01
N ALA A 344 -13.35 -18.35 24.09
CA ALA A 344 -12.21 -17.57 24.56
C ALA A 344 -11.02 -17.62 23.58
N GLY A 345 -10.69 -18.80 23.05
CA GLY A 345 -9.62 -19.01 22.09
C GLY A 345 -9.87 -18.31 20.77
N LEU A 346 -11.08 -18.46 20.20
CA LEU A 346 -11.47 -17.76 18.98
C LEU A 346 -11.42 -16.24 19.16
N LEU A 347 -11.96 -15.72 20.26
CA LEU A 347 -11.94 -14.29 20.54
C LEU A 347 -10.50 -13.77 20.74
N ALA A 348 -9.63 -14.56 21.36
CA ALA A 348 -8.23 -14.22 21.55
C ALA A 348 -7.50 -14.10 20.20
N CYS A 349 -7.65 -15.09 19.29
CA CYS A 349 -7.09 -15.03 17.93
C CYS A 349 -7.66 -13.86 17.13
N LYS A 350 -8.98 -13.68 17.17
CA LYS A 350 -9.67 -12.61 16.44
C LYS A 350 -9.22 -11.23 16.88
N ARG A 351 -8.96 -11.00 18.17
CA ARG A 351 -8.43 -9.72 18.65
C ARG A 351 -6.98 -9.44 18.25
N VAL A 352 -6.17 -10.48 18.02
CA VAL A 352 -4.80 -10.33 17.50
C VAL A 352 -4.84 -9.96 16.02
N LEU A 353 -5.68 -10.65 15.25
CA LEU A 353 -5.80 -10.44 13.80
C LEU A 353 -6.53 -9.13 13.49
N TYR A 354 -7.68 -8.92 14.11
CA TYR A 354 -8.58 -7.83 13.84
C TYR A 354 -8.69 -6.98 15.11
N ARG A 355 -7.58 -6.28 15.41
CA ARG A 355 -7.52 -5.35 16.53
C ARG A 355 -8.70 -4.38 16.42
N GLY A 356 -9.31 -3.99 17.54
CA GLY A 356 -10.34 -2.95 17.60
C GLY A 356 -11.73 -3.28 16.99
N LEU A 357 -11.86 -4.21 16.04
CA LEU A 357 -13.12 -4.59 15.38
C LEU A 357 -14.12 -5.31 16.29
N PHE A 358 -13.64 -5.98 17.34
CA PHE A 358 -14.48 -6.76 18.25
C PHE A 358 -14.68 -6.05 19.60
N ALA A 359 -14.91 -4.74 19.54
CA ALA A 359 -15.34 -3.95 20.68
C ALA A 359 -16.87 -4.05 20.83
N GLY A 360 -17.34 -4.74 21.88
CA GLY A 360 -18.77 -4.85 22.21
C GLY A 360 -19.34 -6.27 22.03
N ARG A 361 -20.43 -6.57 22.76
CA ARG A 361 -21.03 -7.92 22.80
C ARG A 361 -21.60 -8.35 21.44
N GLY A 362 -22.14 -7.41 20.64
CA GLY A 362 -22.76 -7.68 19.33
C GLY A 362 -21.77 -8.08 18.24
N ALA A 363 -20.72 -7.26 18.01
CA ALA A 363 -19.68 -7.55 17.01
C ALA A 363 -18.92 -8.85 17.30
N THR A 364 -18.72 -9.16 18.58
CA THR A 364 -18.08 -10.41 19.02
C THR A 364 -18.96 -11.63 18.71
N ALA A 365 -20.27 -11.52 18.88
CA ALA A 365 -21.20 -12.62 18.62
C ALA A 365 -21.35 -12.92 17.12
N ALA A 366 -21.49 -11.89 16.28
CA ALA A 366 -21.58 -12.03 14.83
C ALA A 366 -20.31 -12.64 14.22
N ALA A 367 -19.14 -12.21 14.69
CA ALA A 367 -17.88 -12.77 14.24
C ALA A 367 -17.72 -14.24 14.61
N LEU A 368 -18.13 -14.63 15.83
CA LEU A 368 -18.06 -16.03 16.25
C LEU A 368 -19.03 -16.92 15.48
N ALA A 369 -20.15 -16.38 14.99
CA ALA A 369 -21.12 -17.11 14.17
C ALA A 369 -20.58 -17.44 12.77
N ASN A 370 -19.96 -16.49 12.06
CA ASN A 370 -19.42 -16.75 10.71
C ASN A 370 -18.28 -17.80 10.67
N ASP A 371 -17.56 -17.98 11.78
CA ASP A 371 -16.49 -19.00 11.92
C ASP A 371 -17.06 -20.38 12.32
N GLN A 372 -18.38 -20.48 12.53
CA GLN A 372 -19.11 -21.75 12.69
C GLN A 372 -19.63 -22.29 11.36
N ASP A 373 -19.75 -21.46 10.33
CA ASP A 373 -20.27 -21.86 9.01
C ASP A 373 -19.15 -22.27 8.02
N ASP A 374 -17.90 -21.90 8.30
CA ASP A 374 -16.69 -22.25 7.51
C ASP A 374 -15.96 -23.54 8.01
N GLN A 375 -16.55 -24.30 8.94
CA GLN A 375 -16.08 -25.62 9.42
C GLN A 375 -17.15 -26.68 9.21
#